data_AF-A0A3D2E1Z2-F1
#
_entry.id   AF-A0A3D2E1Z2-F1
#
_cell.length_a   1.000
_cell.length_b   1.000
_cell.length_c   1.000
_cell.angle_alpha   90.00
_cell.angle_beta   90.00
_cell.angle_gamma   90.00
#
_symmetry.space_group_name_H-M   'P 1'
#
loop_
_entity.id
_entity.type
_entity.pdbx_description
1 polymer ?
#
loop_
_entity_poly.entity_id
_entity_poly.type
_entity_poly.pdbx_seq_one_letter_code
_entity_poly.pdbx_strand_id
1 'polypeptide(L)' 'EVEQNVRQTFKDKVFETVIPQNVRLAESPSFGQPIIEFDRRCSGAIAYEKLAKEYISKFKE' A
#
# COMPACT_ATOMS: atom_id res chain seq x y z
N GLU A 1 -15.22 -11.15 -1.21
CA GLU A 1 -16.46 -10.49 -0.76
C GLU A 1 -16.19 -9.14 -0.09
N VAL A 2 -15.41 -9.08 0.99
CA VAL A 2 -15.11 -7.84 1.71
C VAL A 2 -14.48 -6.75 0.83
N GLU A 3 -13.47 -7.09 0.02
CA GLU A 3 -12.83 -6.11 -0.88
C GLU A 3 -13.81 -5.46 -1.86
N GLN A 4 -14.67 -6.28 -2.49
CA GLN A 4 -15.64 -5.83 -3.47
C GLN A 4 -16.68 -4.90 -2.83
N ASN A 5 -17.14 -5.21 -1.61
CA ASN A 5 -18.05 -4.35 -0.87
C ASN A 5 -17.41 -3.00 -0.55
N VAL A 6 -16.16 -2.98 -0.09
CA VAL A 6 -15.41 -1.74 0.17
C VAL A 6 -15.30 -0.91 -1.11
N ARG A 7 -14.94 -1.53 -2.24
CA ARG A 7 -14.86 -0.84 -3.53
C ARG A 7 -16.22 -0.28 -3.98
N GLN A 8 -17.32 -1.00 -3.76
CA GLN A 8 -18.67 -0.50 -4.12
C GLN A 8 -19.15 0.64 -3.22
N THR A 9 -18.88 0.58 -1.92
CA THR A 9 -19.32 1.59 -0.95
C THR A 9 -18.53 2.89 -1.09
N PHE A 10 -17.21 2.78 -1.19
CA PHE A 10 -16.30 3.93 -1.15
C PHE A 10 -15.89 4.43 -2.54
N LYS A 11 -16.13 3.64 -3.60
CA LYS A 11 -15.92 3.99 -5.02
C LYS A 11 -14.59 4.72 -5.24
N ASP A 12 -14.65 5.96 -5.69
CA ASP A 12 -13.52 6.84 -5.99
C ASP A 12 -12.64 7.16 -4.78
N LYS A 13 -13.01 6.78 -3.55
CA LYS A 13 -12.15 6.92 -2.37
C LYS A 13 -11.22 5.71 -2.17
N VAL A 14 -11.46 4.60 -2.85
CA VAL A 14 -10.60 3.40 -2.78
C VAL A 14 -9.53 3.49 -3.86
N PHE A 15 -8.30 3.11 -3.50
CA PHE A 15 -7.21 2.98 -4.45
C PHE A 15 -7.26 1.61 -5.15
N GLU A 16 -6.73 1.53 -6.36
CA GLU A 16 -6.58 0.29 -7.10
C GLU A 16 -5.45 -0.56 -6.49
N THR A 17 -4.39 0.08 -6.02
CA THR A 17 -3.24 -0.60 -5.42
C THR A 17 -3.62 -1.38 -4.15
N VAL A 18 -3.38 -2.69 -4.18
CA VAL A 18 -3.57 -3.59 -3.03
C VAL A 18 -2.25 -3.81 -2.32
N ILE A 19 -2.23 -3.63 -0.99
CA ILE A 19 -1.08 -3.95 -0.14
C ILE A 19 -1.16 -5.42 0.28
N PRO A 20 -0.24 -6.30 -0.17
CA PRO A 20 -0.27 -7.71 0.18
C PRO A 20 0.19 -7.94 1.62
N GLN A 21 -0.23 -9.05 2.23
CA GLN A 21 0.39 -9.51 3.47
C GLN A 21 1.84 -9.90 3.21
N ASN A 22 2.77 -9.35 3.98
CA ASN A 22 4.19 -9.59 3.83
C ASN A 22 4.86 -9.57 5.21
N VAL A 23 5.69 -10.59 5.49
CA VAL A 23 6.38 -10.74 6.79
C VAL A 23 7.35 -9.58 7.05
N ARG A 24 8.15 -9.17 6.06
CA ARG A 24 9.09 -8.04 6.18
C ARG A 24 8.36 -6.73 6.46
N LEU A 25 7.19 -6.53 5.84
CA LEU A 25 6.33 -5.37 6.12
C LEU A 25 5.78 -5.37 7.55
N ALA A 26 5.43 -6.55 8.08
CA ALA A 26 4.96 -6.69 9.45
C ALA A 26 6.09 -6.53 10.49
N GLU A 27 7.32 -6.89 10.13
CA GLU A 27 8.50 -6.80 10.99
C GLU A 27 9.11 -5.38 11.03
N SER A 28 9.01 -4.61 9.93
CA SER A 28 9.61 -3.27 9.82
C SER A 28 9.32 -2.33 11.01
N PRO A 29 8.09 -2.27 11.57
CA PRO A 29 7.79 -1.44 12.73
C PRO A 29 8.59 -1.81 13.98
N SER A 30 8.88 -3.11 14.18
CA SER A 30 9.71 -3.58 15.31
C SER A 30 11.16 -3.14 15.19
N PHE A 31 11.66 -2.93 13.97
CA PHE A 31 13.00 -2.39 13.71
C PHE A 31 13.03 -0.86 13.70
N GLY A 32 11.89 -0.19 13.86
CA GLY A 32 11.80 1.27 13.84
C GLY A 32 12.13 1.90 12.49
N GLN A 33 12.06 1.11 11.40
CA GLN A 33 12.40 1.56 10.06
C GLN A 33 11.18 1.44 9.13
N PRO A 34 10.95 2.41 8.23
CA PRO A 34 9.93 2.28 7.21
C PRO A 34 10.27 1.13 6.26
N ILE A 35 9.26 0.45 5.72
CA ILE A 35 9.46 -0.73 4.86
C ILE A 35 10.33 -0.46 3.63
N ILE A 36 10.33 0.78 3.13
CA ILE A 36 11.15 1.21 1.99
C ILE A 36 12.64 1.17 2.34
N GLU A 37 13.00 1.48 3.58
CA GLU A 37 14.39 1.43 4.07
C GLU A 37 14.76 0.02 4.60
N PHE A 38 13.81 -0.67 5.22
CA PHE A 38 14.02 -2.01 5.77
C PHE A 38 14.25 -3.07 4.68
N ASP A 39 13.36 -3.15 3.69
CA ASP A 39 13.51 -4.05 2.54
C ASP A 39 12.74 -3.51 1.32
N ARG A 40 13.42 -2.70 0.53
CA ARG A 40 12.85 -2.07 -0.67
C ARG A 40 12.37 -3.06 -1.74
N ARG A 41 12.92 -4.27 -1.77
CA ARG A 41 12.62 -5.27 -2.81
C ARG A 41 11.45 -6.17 -2.44
N CYS A 42 10.98 -6.12 -1.19
CA CYS A 42 9.84 -6.92 -0.78
C CYS A 42 8.54 -6.46 -1.45
N SER A 43 7.56 -7.37 -1.55
CA SER A 43 6.27 -7.08 -2.17
C SER A 43 5.49 -5.96 -1.47
N GLY A 44 5.66 -5.80 -0.14
CA GLY A 44 5.07 -4.72 0.63
C GLY A 44 5.61 -3.34 0.23
N ALA A 45 6.94 -3.19 0.16
CA ALA A 45 7.59 -1.95 -0.26
C ALA A 45 7.17 -1.55 -1.68
N ILE A 46 7.19 -2.51 -2.61
CA ILE A 46 6.79 -2.27 -4.01
C ILE A 46 5.31 -1.83 -4.09
N ALA A 47 4.43 -2.43 -3.29
CA ALA A 47 3.02 -2.04 -3.24
C ALA A 47 2.84 -0.62 -2.68
N TYR A 48 3.58 -0.24 -1.63
CA TYR A 48 3.57 1.13 -1.11
C TYR A 48 4.10 2.16 -2.12
N GLU A 49 5.14 1.83 -2.89
CA GLU A 49 5.62 2.72 -3.96
C GLU A 49 4.57 2.92 -5.06
N LYS A 50 3.83 1.86 -5.43
CA LYS A 50 2.71 1.98 -6.38
C LYS A 50 1.57 2.83 -5.81
N LEU A 51 1.21 2.62 -4.55
CA LEU A 51 0.18 3.40 -3.88
C LEU A 51 0.55 4.88 -3.81
N ALA A 52 1.81 5.20 -3.51
CA ALA A 52 2.29 6.58 -3.48
C ALA A 52 2.18 7.25 -4.86
N LYS A 53 2.52 6.53 -5.94
CA LYS A 53 2.35 7.04 -7.32
C LYS A 53 0.88 7.27 -7.66
N GLU A 54 0.01 6.33 -7.29
CA GLU A 54 -1.43 6.45 -7.49
C GLU A 54 -2.02 7.64 -6.71
N TYR A 55 -1.61 7.80 -5.45
CA TYR A 55 -1.99 8.93 -4.62
C TYR A 55 -1.57 10.27 -5.26
N ILE A 56 -0.30 10.41 -5.62
CA ILE A 56 0.19 11.63 -6.28
C ILE A 56 -0.59 11.87 -7.58
N SER A 57 -0.81 10.85 -8.41
CA SER A 57 -1.56 11.00 -9.66
C SER A 57 -3.02 11.44 -9.43
N LYS A 58 -3.62 11.07 -8.31
CA LYS A 58 -5.01 11.37 -7.97
C LYS A 58 -5.21 12.74 -7.32
N PHE A 59 -4.20 13.24 -6.60
CA PHE A 59 -4.26 14.50 -5.86
C PHE A 59 -3.44 15.64 -6.47
N LYS A 60 -2.74 15.39 -7.57
CA LYS A 60 -2.00 16.43 -8.30
C LYS A 60 -2.96 17.21 -9.19
N GLU A 61 -3.77 18.05 -8.56
CA GLU A 61 -4.48 19.20 -9.14
C GLU A 61 -3.90 20.51 -8.57
#